data_AF-A0A8C6AE46-F1
#
_entry.id   AF-A0A8C6AE46-F1
#
_cell.length_a   1.000
_cell.length_b   1.000
_cell.length_c   1.000
_cell.angle_alpha   90.00
_cell.angle_beta   90.00
_cell.angle_gamma   90.00
#
_symmetry.space_group_name_H-M   'P 1'
#
loop_
_entity.id
_entity.type
_entity.pdbx_description
1 polymer ?
#
loop_
_entity_poly.entity_id
_entity_poly.type
_entity_poly.pdbx_seq_one_letter_code
_entity_poly.pdbx_strand_id
1 'polypeptide(L)'
;MPGTCPRAVPAVRHPRGSPEGGDVELGAVARDLSSGIADMSFEELLKLQSQVGTKTYEQLVAGNGTKKQCSRPPVRNACVADKHRPLEMSAKVRVPFLRQVVPVSKKVARDPRFDDLSGEYNPEVFDKTYQFLNDIRAKEKELVKKQLKKHLSGEEHEKLQQLLQRMEQQEMAQQERKRQQELRLALKQERRTQAQQGHRPYFLKKSEQRQLVLAEKFKELKRSKKLESFLSRKRHRNAGKDKRHLPLSREY
;
A
#
# COMPACT_ATOMS: atom_id res chain seq x y z
N MET A 1 10.49 23.52 22.39
CA MET A 1 11.10 23.14 21.10
C MET A 1 9.99 22.79 20.11
N PRO A 2 9.54 23.72 19.25
CA PRO A 2 8.54 23.41 18.23
C PRO A 2 9.21 22.69 17.04
N GLY A 3 8.73 21.47 16.75
CA GLY A 3 9.22 20.64 15.66
C GLY A 3 8.85 21.21 14.29
N THR A 4 9.86 21.41 13.45
CA THR A 4 9.74 21.84 12.06
C THR A 4 9.24 20.70 11.19
N CYS A 5 8.06 20.86 10.58
CA CYS A 5 7.59 20.02 9.48
C CYS A 5 8.45 20.29 8.22
N PRO A 6 8.84 19.26 7.44
CA PRO A 6 9.51 19.50 6.16
C PRO A 6 8.52 20.05 5.12
N ARG A 7 8.89 21.18 4.51
CA ARG A 7 8.21 21.81 3.37
C ARG A 7 8.15 20.83 2.20
N ALA A 8 6.93 20.56 1.70
CA ALA A 8 6.71 19.89 0.44
C ALA A 8 7.24 20.76 -0.72
N VAL A 9 8.11 20.18 -1.54
CA VAL A 9 8.65 20.81 -2.76
C VAL A 9 7.60 20.72 -3.87
N PRO A 10 7.30 21.79 -4.63
CA PRO A 10 6.36 21.70 -5.74
C PRO A 10 6.95 20.89 -6.90
N ALA A 11 6.17 19.93 -7.40
CA ALA A 11 6.47 19.16 -8.59
C ALA A 11 6.50 20.08 -9.82
N VAL A 12 7.69 20.32 -10.37
CA VAL A 12 7.91 21.00 -11.64
C VAL A 12 7.33 20.12 -12.75
N ARG A 13 6.30 20.61 -13.43
CA ARG A 13 5.77 20.00 -14.65
C ARG A 13 6.73 20.31 -15.80
N HIS A 14 7.35 19.28 -16.37
CA HIS A 14 8.06 19.43 -17.62
C HIS A 14 7.06 19.51 -18.79
N PRO A 15 7.22 20.47 -19.72
CA PRO A 15 6.48 20.44 -20.97
C PRO A 15 6.98 19.27 -21.82
N ARG A 16 6.03 18.44 -22.29
CA ARG A 16 6.30 17.49 -23.38
C ARG A 16 6.44 18.31 -24.67
N GLY A 17 7.66 18.66 -25.02
CA GLY A 17 8.02 19.05 -26.38
C GLY A 17 8.61 17.84 -27.08
N SER A 18 7.96 17.40 -28.15
CA SER A 18 8.57 16.51 -29.14
C SER A 18 9.60 17.32 -29.94
N PRO A 19 10.84 16.84 -30.11
CA PRO A 19 11.62 17.14 -31.30
C PRO A 19 11.37 16.04 -32.32
N GLU A 20 10.96 16.47 -33.51
CA GLU A 20 10.94 15.67 -34.71
C GLU A 20 12.36 15.19 -35.09
N GLY A 21 12.40 14.23 -36.02
CA GLY A 21 13.52 13.35 -36.30
C GLY A 21 14.87 14.03 -36.58
N GLY A 22 15.93 13.37 -36.10
CA GLY A 22 17.33 13.74 -36.37
C GLY A 22 18.40 12.78 -35.84
N ASP A 23 18.05 11.77 -35.03
CA ASP A 23 19.05 10.93 -34.33
C ASP A 23 19.54 9.69 -35.11
N VAL A 24 18.96 9.38 -36.28
CA VAL A 24 19.33 8.18 -37.05
C VAL A 24 20.61 8.41 -37.88
N GLU A 25 20.91 9.65 -38.25
CA GLU A 25 22.07 9.96 -39.10
C GLU A 25 23.39 10.03 -38.31
N LEU A 26 23.42 10.57 -37.09
CA LEU A 26 24.66 10.70 -36.29
C LEU A 26 25.18 9.35 -35.74
N GLY A 27 24.28 8.39 -35.50
CA GLY A 27 24.63 7.06 -35.02
C GLY A 27 25.25 6.15 -36.09
N ALA A 28 24.91 6.35 -37.36
CA ALA A 28 25.54 5.66 -38.49
C ALA A 28 26.98 6.15 -38.69
N VAL A 29 27.17 7.47 -38.71
CA VAL A 29 28.51 8.10 -38.88
C VAL A 29 29.47 7.69 -37.76
N ALA A 30 29.02 7.53 -36.52
CA ALA A 30 29.87 7.08 -35.40
C ALA A 30 30.30 5.59 -35.51
N ARG A 31 29.47 4.73 -36.10
CA ARG A 31 29.81 3.32 -36.35
C ARG A 31 30.76 3.16 -37.53
N ASP A 32 30.59 3.98 -38.56
CA ASP A 32 31.48 4.03 -39.72
C ASP A 32 32.87 4.55 -39.33
N LEU A 33 32.95 5.51 -38.41
CA LEU A 33 34.24 5.96 -37.84
C LEU A 33 34.90 4.90 -36.96
N SER A 34 34.14 4.14 -36.15
CA SER A 34 34.68 3.08 -35.30
C SER A 34 35.22 1.89 -36.11
N SER A 35 34.54 1.52 -37.20
CA SER A 35 35.02 0.50 -38.14
C SER A 35 36.23 0.98 -38.95
N GLY A 36 36.21 2.24 -39.41
CA GLY A 36 37.37 2.86 -40.05
C GLY A 36 38.61 2.88 -39.15
N ILE A 37 38.46 3.15 -37.85
CA ILE A 37 39.57 3.08 -36.88
C ILE A 37 40.10 1.64 -36.71
N ALA A 38 39.26 0.61 -36.87
CA ALA A 38 39.70 -0.78 -36.76
C ALA A 38 40.56 -1.24 -37.95
N ASP A 39 40.40 -0.61 -39.11
CA ASP A 39 41.10 -0.97 -40.36
C ASP A 39 42.38 -0.14 -40.62
N MET A 40 42.68 0.88 -39.78
CA MET A 40 43.90 1.70 -39.91
C MET A 40 45.16 0.97 -39.46
N SER A 41 46.30 1.27 -40.09
CA SER A 41 47.58 0.71 -39.68
C SER A 41 48.02 1.25 -38.31
N PHE A 42 48.84 0.49 -37.58
CA PHE A 42 49.27 0.83 -36.23
C PHE A 42 49.97 2.20 -36.15
N GLU A 43 50.74 2.56 -37.17
CA GLU A 43 51.42 3.86 -37.24
C GLU A 43 50.42 5.02 -37.35
N GLU A 44 49.34 4.83 -38.10
CA GLU A 44 48.27 5.81 -38.26
C GLU A 44 47.45 5.97 -36.97
N LEU A 45 47.21 4.88 -36.24
CA LEU A 45 46.58 4.92 -34.92
C LEU A 45 47.41 5.71 -33.90
N LEU A 46 48.74 5.55 -33.93
CA LEU A 46 49.64 6.27 -33.03
C LEU A 46 49.66 7.77 -33.35
N LYS A 47 49.71 8.12 -34.66
CA LYS A 47 49.60 9.51 -35.12
C LYS A 47 48.26 10.12 -34.71
N LEU A 48 47.16 9.39 -34.90
CA LEU A 48 45.82 9.85 -34.54
C LEU A 48 45.69 10.06 -33.03
N GLN A 49 46.18 9.14 -32.19
CA GLN A 49 46.23 9.28 -30.73
C GLN A 49 47.05 10.51 -30.29
N SER A 50 48.16 10.80 -30.98
CA SER A 50 48.98 11.98 -30.69
C SER A 50 48.28 13.30 -31.06
N GLN A 51 47.47 13.31 -32.12
CA GLN A 51 46.76 14.50 -32.61
C GLN A 51 45.49 14.79 -31.80
N VAL A 52 44.63 13.80 -31.57
CA VAL A 52 43.36 13.99 -30.86
C VAL A 52 43.52 13.94 -29.35
N GLY A 53 44.59 13.30 -28.85
CA GLY A 53 44.86 13.03 -27.44
C GLY A 53 44.36 11.66 -26.99
N THR A 54 45.01 11.09 -25.97
CA THR A 54 44.72 9.72 -25.51
C THR A 54 43.29 9.54 -24.98
N LYS A 55 42.76 10.51 -24.23
CA LYS A 55 41.44 10.44 -23.60
C LYS A 55 40.28 10.48 -24.60
N THR A 56 40.41 11.29 -25.65
CA THR A 56 39.39 11.42 -26.70
C THR A 56 39.44 10.21 -27.63
N TYR A 57 40.65 9.73 -27.96
CA TYR A 57 40.85 8.48 -28.71
C TYR A 57 40.22 7.28 -27.99
N GLU A 58 40.48 7.11 -26.70
CA GLU A 58 39.85 6.06 -25.88
C GLU A 58 38.33 6.15 -25.88
N GLN A 59 37.77 7.38 -25.86
CA GLN A 59 36.32 7.59 -25.88
C GLN A 59 35.70 7.26 -27.24
N LEU A 60 36.41 7.55 -28.34
CA LEU A 60 36.01 7.18 -29.70
C LEU A 60 36.06 5.66 -29.92
N VAL A 61 37.09 4.98 -29.40
CA VAL A 61 37.27 3.53 -29.53
C VAL A 61 36.33 2.75 -28.61
N ALA A 62 36.13 3.19 -27.37
CA ALA A 62 35.29 2.49 -26.39
C ALA A 62 33.79 2.65 -26.68
N GLY A 63 33.40 3.59 -27.53
CA GLY A 63 32.02 3.99 -27.78
C GLY A 63 31.36 4.59 -26.53
N ASN A 64 30.31 5.38 -26.71
CA ASN A 64 29.51 5.89 -25.60
C ASN A 64 28.59 4.78 -25.02
N GLY A 65 29.19 3.72 -24.48
CA GLY A 65 28.53 2.71 -23.69
C GLY A 65 28.17 3.30 -22.33
N THR A 66 26.88 3.35 -22.00
CA THR A 66 26.41 3.73 -20.67
C THR A 66 27.17 2.92 -19.62
N LYS A 67 27.72 3.62 -18.61
CA LYS A 67 28.46 3.04 -17.50
C LYS A 67 27.58 1.99 -16.80
N LYS A 68 27.69 0.72 -17.21
CA LYS A 68 27.17 -0.40 -16.42
C LYS A 68 27.94 -0.38 -15.12
N GLN A 69 27.24 -0.16 -14.01
CA GLN A 69 27.81 -0.36 -12.70
C GLN A 69 28.39 -1.77 -12.66
N CYS A 70 29.70 -1.86 -12.41
CA CYS A 70 30.40 -3.12 -12.27
C CYS A 70 29.92 -3.82 -10.99
N SER A 71 28.80 -4.54 -11.07
CA SER A 71 28.67 -5.72 -10.23
C SER A 71 29.66 -6.73 -10.80
N ARG A 72 30.76 -6.96 -10.06
CA ARG A 72 31.68 -8.06 -10.39
C ARG A 72 30.84 -9.33 -10.58
N PRO A 73 31.00 -10.08 -11.68
CA PRO A 73 30.35 -11.37 -11.79
C PRO A 73 30.79 -12.21 -10.59
N PRO A 74 29.90 -12.99 -9.95
CA PRO A 74 30.32 -13.88 -8.89
C PRO A 74 31.39 -14.79 -9.50
N VAL A 75 32.59 -14.76 -8.93
CA VAL A 75 33.67 -15.69 -9.29
C VAL A 75 33.08 -17.07 -9.04
N ARG A 76 32.74 -17.74 -10.14
CA ARG A 76 32.36 -19.15 -10.11
C ARG A 76 33.65 -19.84 -9.71
N ASN A 77 33.80 -20.16 -8.42
CA ASN A 77 34.83 -21.06 -7.97
C ASN A 77 34.67 -22.31 -8.85
N ALA A 78 35.66 -22.57 -9.70
CA ALA A 78 35.66 -23.75 -10.55
C ALA A 78 35.30 -24.94 -9.66
N CYS A 79 34.33 -25.72 -10.12
CA CYS A 79 33.82 -26.85 -9.37
C CYS A 79 34.99 -27.71 -8.89
N VAL A 80 35.05 -27.91 -7.57
CA VAL A 80 35.99 -28.82 -6.94
C VAL A 80 35.58 -30.22 -7.40
N ALA A 81 36.22 -30.72 -8.46
CA ALA A 81 35.92 -32.03 -9.02
C ALA A 81 36.18 -33.16 -7.99
N ASP A 82 37.04 -32.92 -7.00
CA ASP A 82 37.36 -33.88 -5.95
C ASP A 82 37.62 -33.21 -4.60
N LYS A 83 36.90 -33.61 -3.55
CA LYS A 83 36.87 -32.94 -2.23
C LYS A 83 38.18 -33.08 -1.44
N HIS A 84 39.03 -34.01 -1.85
CA HIS A 84 40.27 -34.36 -1.16
C HIS A 84 41.53 -33.85 -1.88
N ARG A 85 41.37 -33.11 -2.98
CA ARG A 85 42.50 -32.52 -3.73
C ARG A 85 42.82 -31.12 -3.22
N PRO A 86 44.10 -30.75 -3.03
CA PRO A 86 44.47 -29.38 -2.72
C PRO A 86 44.03 -28.42 -3.84
N LEU A 87 43.55 -27.23 -3.45
CA LEU A 87 43.18 -26.16 -4.37
C LEU A 87 44.34 -25.18 -4.52
N GLU A 88 44.74 -24.92 -5.76
CA GLU A 88 45.75 -23.92 -6.08
C GLU A 88 45.11 -22.52 -6.02
N MET A 89 45.67 -21.63 -5.21
CA MET A 89 45.23 -20.24 -5.05
C MET A 89 46.42 -19.30 -5.32
N SER A 90 46.17 -18.18 -5.99
CA SER A 90 47.24 -17.20 -6.30
C SER A 90 47.68 -16.45 -5.05
N ALA A 91 48.99 -16.40 -4.79
CA ALA A 91 49.60 -15.65 -3.68
C ALA A 91 49.35 -14.13 -3.75
N LYS A 92 48.90 -13.61 -4.90
CA LYS A 92 48.54 -12.20 -5.09
C LYS A 92 47.16 -11.85 -4.50
N VAL A 93 46.34 -12.85 -4.21
CA VAL A 93 44.99 -12.65 -3.66
C VAL A 93 45.08 -12.47 -2.15
N ARG A 94 44.84 -11.24 -1.68
CA ARG A 94 44.81 -10.93 -0.24
C ARG A 94 43.61 -11.61 0.42
N VAL A 95 43.83 -12.23 1.57
CA VAL A 95 42.76 -12.84 2.38
C VAL A 95 41.82 -11.73 2.88
N PRO A 96 40.49 -11.83 2.67
CA PRO A 96 39.56 -10.84 3.19
C PRO A 96 39.56 -10.87 4.72
N PHE A 97 39.63 -9.69 5.35
CA PHE A 97 39.61 -9.57 6.81
C PHE A 97 38.30 -10.07 7.44
N LEU A 98 37.18 -9.88 6.74
CA LEU A 98 35.86 -10.33 7.17
C LEU A 98 35.48 -11.63 6.47
N ARG A 99 35.04 -12.63 7.24
CA ARG A 99 34.46 -13.85 6.69
C ARG A 99 33.11 -13.53 6.04
N GLN A 100 32.85 -14.11 4.87
CA GLN A 100 31.54 -14.06 4.24
C GLN A 100 30.56 -14.91 5.06
N VAL A 101 29.71 -14.25 5.86
CA VAL A 101 28.63 -14.91 6.58
C VAL A 101 27.53 -15.22 5.56
N VAL A 102 27.41 -16.49 5.16
CA VAL A 102 26.27 -16.95 4.38
C VAL A 102 25.06 -16.96 5.31
N PRO A 103 24.00 -16.17 5.05
CA PRO A 103 22.81 -16.23 5.88
C PRO A 103 22.19 -17.62 5.74
N VAL A 104 22.30 -18.43 6.79
CA VAL A 104 21.63 -19.73 6.87
C VAL A 104 20.16 -19.47 7.14
N SER A 105 19.29 -19.91 6.22
CA SER A 105 17.84 -19.87 6.45
C SER A 105 17.50 -20.79 7.61
N LYS A 106 17.33 -20.21 8.80
CA LYS A 106 16.91 -20.95 9.99
C LYS A 106 15.43 -21.27 9.85
N LYS A 107 15.05 -22.53 9.99
CA LYS A 107 13.64 -22.94 10.08
C LYS A 107 13.08 -22.44 11.41
N VAL A 108 12.38 -21.31 11.38
CA VAL A 108 11.66 -20.78 12.53
C VAL A 108 10.31 -21.50 12.61
N ALA A 109 9.98 -22.07 13.77
CA ALA A 109 8.65 -22.61 14.02
C ALA A 109 7.65 -21.43 13.96
N ARG A 110 6.64 -21.54 13.08
CA ARG A 110 5.65 -20.47 12.88
C ARG A 110 4.31 -20.87 13.49
N ASP A 111 3.69 -19.97 14.23
CA ASP A 111 2.31 -20.12 14.70
C ASP A 111 1.39 -19.49 13.64
N PRO A 112 0.54 -20.27 12.94
CA PRO A 112 -0.34 -19.73 11.89
C PRO A 112 -1.33 -18.67 12.40
N ARG A 113 -1.55 -18.56 13.72
CA ARG A 113 -2.38 -17.50 14.30
C ARG A 113 -1.68 -16.13 14.32
N PHE A 114 -0.36 -16.15 14.37
CA PHE A 114 0.48 -14.96 14.56
C PHE A 114 1.53 -14.77 13.46
N ASP A 115 1.57 -15.67 12.48
CA ASP A 115 2.50 -15.57 11.35
C ASP A 115 1.96 -14.59 10.31
N ASP A 116 2.77 -13.59 9.97
CA ASP A 116 2.44 -12.55 8.99
C ASP A 116 2.06 -13.13 7.61
N LEU A 117 2.54 -14.34 7.29
CA LEU A 117 2.23 -15.05 6.04
C LEU A 117 0.81 -15.65 6.01
N SER A 118 0.11 -15.72 7.15
CA SER A 118 -1.22 -16.34 7.25
C SER A 118 -2.35 -15.45 6.73
N GLY A 119 -2.03 -14.21 6.30
CA GLY A 119 -2.95 -13.28 5.65
C GLY A 119 -3.63 -12.30 6.60
N GLU A 120 -4.45 -11.42 6.02
CA GLU A 120 -5.14 -10.34 6.75
C GLU A 120 -6.57 -10.73 7.16
N TYR A 121 -7.09 -10.03 8.18
CA TYR A 121 -8.47 -10.20 8.64
C TYR A 121 -9.49 -9.81 7.55
N ASN A 122 -10.24 -10.81 7.09
CA ASN A 122 -11.34 -10.62 6.15
C ASN A 122 -12.69 -10.72 6.87
N PRO A 123 -13.43 -9.59 7.05
CA PRO A 123 -14.69 -9.60 7.81
C PRO A 123 -15.75 -10.50 7.17
N GLU A 124 -15.79 -10.58 5.83
CA GLU A 124 -16.79 -11.40 5.12
C GLU A 124 -16.60 -12.91 5.35
N VAL A 125 -15.35 -13.37 5.43
CA VAL A 125 -15.04 -14.77 5.71
C VAL A 125 -15.32 -15.05 7.18
N PHE A 126 -14.85 -14.17 8.07
CA PHE A 126 -15.05 -14.30 9.51
C PHE A 126 -16.53 -14.39 9.89
N ASP A 127 -17.37 -13.51 9.35
CA ASP A 127 -18.80 -13.49 9.65
C ASP A 127 -19.52 -14.78 9.20
N LYS A 128 -19.01 -15.45 8.15
CA LYS A 128 -19.53 -16.73 7.66
C LYS A 128 -19.00 -17.91 8.49
N THR A 129 -17.68 -17.99 8.70
CA THR A 129 -17.05 -19.11 9.40
C THR A 129 -17.46 -19.16 10.87
N TYR A 130 -17.67 -18.00 11.49
CA TYR A 130 -18.01 -17.87 12.90
C TYR A 130 -19.45 -17.38 13.13
N GLN A 131 -20.36 -17.71 12.21
CA GLN A 131 -21.77 -17.30 12.32
C GLN A 131 -22.44 -17.78 13.63
N PHE A 132 -22.05 -18.95 14.13
CA PHE A 132 -22.56 -19.54 15.37
C PHE A 132 -22.28 -18.70 16.62
N LEU A 133 -21.30 -17.78 16.58
CA LEU A 133 -21.03 -16.86 17.69
C LEU A 133 -22.22 -15.93 17.95
N ASN A 134 -23.08 -15.68 16.95
CA ASN A 134 -24.29 -14.89 17.15
C ASN A 134 -25.27 -15.60 18.09
N ASP A 135 -25.40 -16.91 17.98
CA ASP A 135 -26.29 -17.71 18.83
C ASP A 135 -25.78 -17.76 20.27
N ILE A 136 -24.45 -17.89 20.44
CA ILE A 136 -23.81 -17.85 21.76
C ILE A 136 -24.02 -16.48 22.42
N ARG A 137 -23.77 -15.39 21.69
CA ARG A 137 -23.98 -14.02 22.19
C ARG A 137 -25.44 -13.76 22.55
N ALA A 138 -26.39 -14.30 21.79
CA ALA A 138 -27.82 -14.19 22.10
C ALA A 138 -28.15 -14.89 23.43
N LYS A 139 -27.65 -16.11 23.64
CA LYS A 139 -27.80 -16.84 24.92
C LYS A 139 -27.17 -16.10 26.09
N GLU A 140 -25.95 -15.58 25.92
CA GLU A 140 -25.26 -14.78 26.95
C GLU A 140 -26.08 -13.53 27.32
N LYS A 141 -26.65 -12.84 26.32
CA LYS A 141 -27.50 -11.67 26.54
C LYS A 141 -28.75 -12.02 27.34
N GLU A 142 -29.36 -13.17 27.08
CA GLU A 142 -30.49 -13.67 27.87
C GLU A 142 -30.09 -13.98 29.31
N LEU A 143 -28.91 -14.56 29.54
CA LEU A 143 -28.39 -14.82 30.88
C LEU A 143 -28.18 -13.53 31.66
N VAL A 144 -27.58 -12.50 31.04
CA VAL A 144 -27.41 -11.17 31.65
C VAL A 144 -28.77 -10.56 31.99
N LYS A 145 -29.76 -10.65 31.08
CA LYS A 145 -31.13 -10.19 31.37
C LYS A 145 -31.78 -10.93 32.54
N LYS A 146 -31.56 -12.24 32.66
CA LYS A 146 -32.06 -13.05 33.79
C LYS A 146 -31.39 -12.62 35.10
N GLN A 147 -30.09 -12.35 35.10
CA GLN A 147 -29.38 -11.85 36.27
C GLN A 147 -29.85 -10.45 36.67
N LEU A 148 -30.08 -9.56 35.70
CA LEU A 148 -30.61 -8.22 35.95
C LEU A 148 -31.99 -8.25 36.61
N LYS A 149 -32.83 -9.25 36.30
CA LYS A 149 -34.11 -9.43 36.98
C LYS A 149 -33.98 -9.94 38.42
N LYS A 150 -32.88 -10.62 38.76
CA LYS A 150 -32.63 -11.16 40.11
C LYS A 150 -32.08 -10.10 41.06
N HIS A 151 -31.18 -9.25 40.56
CA HIS A 151 -30.58 -8.18 41.34
C HIS A 151 -31.31 -6.87 41.02
N LEU A 152 -32.20 -6.40 41.90
CA LEU A 152 -32.98 -5.18 41.64
C LEU A 152 -32.19 -3.88 41.85
N SER A 153 -31.20 -3.88 42.73
CA SER A 153 -30.42 -2.69 43.08
C SER A 153 -29.02 -3.05 43.63
N GLY A 154 -28.07 -2.14 43.47
CA GLY A 154 -26.68 -2.28 43.91
C GLY A 154 -25.66 -2.17 42.77
N GLU A 155 -24.38 -2.18 43.12
CA GLU A 155 -23.29 -2.06 42.15
C GLU A 155 -23.31 -3.18 41.09
N GLU A 156 -23.72 -4.39 41.48
CA GLU A 156 -23.83 -5.53 40.56
C GLU A 156 -24.90 -5.31 39.50
N HIS A 157 -26.04 -4.71 39.87
CA HIS A 157 -27.10 -4.37 38.93
C HIS A 157 -26.62 -3.33 37.91
N GLU A 158 -25.90 -2.29 38.36
CA GLU A 158 -25.33 -1.28 37.46
C GLU A 158 -24.30 -1.90 36.50
N LYS A 159 -23.41 -2.77 37.00
CA LYS A 159 -22.42 -3.50 36.18
C LYS A 159 -23.12 -4.36 35.13
N LEU A 160 -24.18 -5.08 35.50
CA LEU A 160 -24.98 -5.91 34.58
C LEU A 160 -25.74 -5.06 33.55
N GLN A 161 -26.28 -3.91 33.95
CA GLN A 161 -26.97 -2.99 33.06
C GLN A 161 -26.00 -2.41 32.01
N GLN A 162 -24.80 -1.99 32.44
CA GLN A 162 -23.76 -1.51 31.54
C GLN A 162 -23.28 -2.61 30.58
N LEU A 163 -23.15 -3.84 31.06
CA LEU A 163 -22.80 -4.99 30.24
C LEU A 163 -23.87 -5.25 29.17
N LEU A 164 -25.15 -5.28 29.56
CA LEU A 164 -26.26 -5.46 28.63
C LEU A 164 -26.27 -4.36 27.56
N GLN A 165 -26.10 -3.11 27.97
CA GLN A 165 -26.04 -1.97 27.06
C GLN A 165 -24.87 -2.11 26.07
N ARG A 166 -23.69 -2.54 26.54
CA ARG A 166 -22.52 -2.79 25.68
C ARG A 166 -22.80 -3.89 24.67
N MET A 167 -23.40 -5.01 25.09
CA MET A 167 -23.77 -6.11 24.19
C MET A 167 -24.76 -5.63 23.13
N GLU A 168 -25.78 -4.86 23.51
CA GLU A 168 -26.75 -4.28 22.58
C GLU A 168 -26.10 -3.32 21.58
N GLN A 169 -25.21 -2.45 22.03
CA GLN A 169 -24.48 -1.53 21.15
C GLN A 169 -23.59 -2.27 20.16
N GLN A 170 -22.89 -3.33 20.60
CA GLN A 170 -22.06 -4.15 19.72
C GLN A 170 -22.90 -4.88 18.68
N GLU A 171 -24.04 -5.44 19.06
CA GLU A 171 -24.98 -6.11 18.15
C GLU A 171 -25.51 -5.13 17.10
N MET A 172 -25.98 -3.95 17.54
CA MET A 172 -26.46 -2.90 16.63
C MET A 172 -25.36 -2.42 15.66
N ALA A 173 -24.13 -2.25 16.15
CA ALA A 173 -23.00 -1.87 15.31
C ALA A 173 -22.64 -2.96 14.28
N GLN A 174 -22.74 -4.23 14.64
CA GLN A 174 -22.55 -5.35 13.71
C GLN A 174 -23.65 -5.38 12.66
N GLN A 175 -24.92 -5.19 13.04
CA GLN A 175 -26.03 -5.12 12.10
C GLN A 175 -25.88 -3.94 11.13
N GLU A 176 -25.48 -2.74 11.60
CA GLU A 176 -25.23 -1.58 10.72
C GLU A 176 -24.10 -1.87 9.72
N ARG A 177 -23.03 -2.55 10.16
CA ARG A 177 -21.94 -2.99 9.26
C ARG A 177 -22.42 -3.98 8.21
N LYS A 178 -23.21 -4.98 8.60
CA LYS A 178 -23.78 -5.98 7.69
C LYS A 178 -24.68 -5.33 6.63
N ARG A 179 -25.58 -4.43 7.05
CA ARG A 179 -26.42 -3.65 6.12
C ARG A 179 -25.57 -2.87 5.12
N GLN A 180 -24.54 -2.16 5.58
CA GLN A 180 -23.63 -1.42 4.69
C GLN A 180 -22.89 -2.33 3.70
N GLN A 181 -22.52 -3.54 4.11
CA GLN A 181 -21.92 -4.53 3.23
C GLN A 181 -22.91 -5.04 2.19
N GLU A 182 -24.13 -5.42 2.60
CA GLU A 182 -25.20 -5.88 1.72
C GLU A 182 -25.52 -4.86 0.63
N LEU A 183 -25.60 -3.58 1.00
CA LEU A 183 -25.81 -2.49 0.05
C LEU A 183 -24.67 -2.36 -0.97
N ARG A 184 -23.42 -2.49 -0.50
CA ARG A 184 -22.25 -2.48 -1.41
C ARG A 184 -22.26 -3.67 -2.35
N LEU A 185 -22.66 -4.85 -1.85
CA LEU A 185 -22.78 -6.06 -2.65
C LEU A 185 -23.90 -5.93 -3.68
N ALA A 186 -25.07 -5.42 -3.30
CA ALA A 186 -26.18 -5.13 -4.21
C ALA A 186 -25.75 -4.18 -5.34
N LEU A 187 -25.12 -3.05 -5.00
CA LEU A 187 -24.58 -2.12 -5.99
C LEU A 187 -23.50 -2.78 -6.89
N LYS A 188 -22.71 -3.71 -6.36
CA LYS A 188 -21.71 -4.46 -7.15
C LYS A 188 -22.39 -5.44 -8.11
N GLN A 189 -23.47 -6.08 -7.68
CA GLN A 189 -24.26 -7.00 -8.51
C GLN A 189 -24.97 -6.24 -9.64
N GLU A 190 -25.64 -5.12 -9.35
CA GLU A 190 -26.30 -4.26 -10.35
C GLU A 190 -25.31 -3.76 -11.41
N ARG A 191 -24.10 -3.38 -11.00
CA ARG A 191 -23.05 -3.00 -11.95
C ARG A 191 -22.62 -4.17 -12.83
N ARG A 192 -22.54 -5.37 -12.26
CA ARG A 192 -22.19 -6.59 -13.01
C ARG A 192 -23.26 -6.93 -14.04
N THR A 193 -24.54 -6.80 -13.70
CA THR A 193 -25.65 -7.06 -14.63
C THR A 193 -25.68 -6.03 -15.75
N GLN A 194 -25.49 -4.74 -15.46
CA GLN A 194 -25.38 -3.69 -16.48
C GLN A 194 -24.21 -3.94 -17.44
N ALA A 195 -23.06 -4.36 -16.92
CA ALA A 195 -21.90 -4.70 -17.75
C ALA A 195 -22.17 -5.93 -18.63
N GLN A 196 -22.87 -6.94 -18.11
CA GLN A 196 -23.30 -8.11 -18.88
C GLN A 196 -24.28 -7.74 -20.01
N GLN A 197 -25.11 -6.72 -19.80
CA GLN A 197 -26.00 -6.17 -20.83
C GLN A 197 -25.26 -5.31 -21.87
N GLY A 198 -23.95 -5.08 -21.73
CA GLY A 198 -23.14 -4.26 -22.63
C GLY A 198 -23.13 -2.77 -22.31
N HIS A 199 -23.78 -2.33 -21.22
CA HIS A 199 -23.67 -0.95 -20.76
C HIS A 199 -22.30 -0.69 -20.15
N ARG A 200 -21.78 0.53 -20.33
CA ARG A 200 -20.50 0.95 -19.73
C ARG A 200 -20.65 1.04 -18.20
N PRO A 201 -19.88 0.27 -17.41
CA PRO A 201 -20.00 0.27 -15.96
C PRO A 201 -19.59 1.64 -15.39
N TYR A 202 -20.50 2.28 -14.65
CA TYR A 202 -20.24 3.52 -13.92
C TYR A 202 -19.83 3.22 -12.47
N PHE A 203 -18.71 3.79 -12.04
CA PHE A 203 -18.20 3.65 -10.67
C PHE A 203 -18.51 4.91 -9.89
N LEU A 204 -19.48 4.81 -8.98
CA LEU A 204 -19.86 5.91 -8.09
C LEU A 204 -18.65 6.44 -7.32
N LYS A 205 -18.52 7.77 -7.27
CA LYS A 205 -17.50 8.43 -6.46
C LYS A 205 -17.73 8.13 -4.97
N LYS A 206 -16.67 8.21 -4.16
CA LYS A 206 -16.78 8.01 -2.70
C LYS A 206 -17.79 8.97 -2.04
N SER A 207 -17.95 10.19 -2.56
CA SER A 207 -18.96 11.15 -2.11
C SER A 207 -20.39 10.67 -2.42
N GLU A 208 -20.63 10.19 -3.63
CA GLU A 208 -21.93 9.66 -4.07
C GLU A 208 -22.31 8.41 -3.26
N GLN A 209 -21.36 7.51 -3.03
CA GLN A 209 -21.57 6.34 -2.15
C GLN A 209 -22.00 6.75 -0.74
N ARG A 210 -21.38 7.80 -0.18
CA ARG A 210 -21.78 8.34 1.14
C ARG A 210 -23.18 8.94 1.09
N GLN A 211 -23.54 9.63 0.01
CA GLN A 211 -24.89 10.19 -0.16
C GLN A 211 -25.96 9.09 -0.23
N LEU A 212 -25.68 7.97 -0.91
CA LEU A 212 -26.59 6.82 -0.96
C LEU A 212 -26.82 6.23 0.43
N VAL A 213 -25.74 5.96 1.18
CA VAL A 213 -25.84 5.46 2.56
C VAL A 213 -26.61 6.44 3.45
N LEU A 214 -26.39 7.75 3.30
CA LEU A 214 -27.13 8.77 4.04
C LEU A 214 -28.61 8.81 3.65
N ALA A 215 -28.93 8.67 2.37
CA ALA A 215 -30.30 8.65 1.87
C ALA A 215 -31.07 7.45 2.41
N GLU A 216 -30.46 6.28 2.48
CA GLU A 216 -31.06 5.09 3.09
C GLU A 216 -31.25 5.23 4.58
N LYS A 217 -30.24 5.74 5.30
CA LYS A 217 -30.37 6.05 6.73
C LYS A 217 -31.49 7.05 6.99
N PHE A 218 -31.67 8.04 6.12
CA PHE A 218 -32.78 8.99 6.18
C PHE A 218 -34.14 8.31 5.97
N LYS A 219 -34.24 7.39 4.99
CA LYS A 219 -35.45 6.58 4.75
C LYS A 219 -35.77 5.72 5.98
N GLU A 220 -34.78 5.06 6.57
CA GLU A 220 -34.94 4.27 7.81
C GLU A 220 -35.44 5.14 8.98
N LEU A 221 -34.83 6.30 9.21
CA LEU A 221 -35.24 7.23 10.27
C LEU A 221 -36.63 7.83 10.05
N LYS A 222 -37.02 8.05 8.79
CA LYS A 222 -38.35 8.50 8.41
C LYS A 222 -39.38 7.40 8.71
N ARG A 223 -39.08 6.15 8.36
CA ARG A 223 -39.92 4.97 8.72
C ARG A 223 -40.06 4.81 10.22
N SER A 224 -38.97 5.01 10.98
CA SER A 224 -38.98 4.88 12.43
C SER A 224 -39.52 6.11 13.16
N LYS A 225 -39.99 7.15 12.46
CA LYS A 225 -40.45 8.45 13.01
C LYS A 225 -39.43 9.16 13.93
N LYS A 226 -38.14 8.82 13.84
CA LYS A 226 -37.05 9.41 14.67
C LYS A 226 -36.28 10.52 13.94
N LEU A 227 -36.73 10.87 12.74
CA LEU A 227 -36.04 11.80 11.85
C LEU A 227 -35.91 13.21 12.45
N GLU A 228 -37.00 13.78 12.96
CA GLU A 228 -36.99 15.13 13.55
C GLU A 228 -36.02 15.24 14.73
N SER A 229 -36.03 14.23 15.62
CA SER A 229 -35.09 14.16 16.75
C SER A 229 -33.64 14.09 16.28
N PHE A 230 -33.37 13.29 15.24
CA PHE A 230 -32.03 13.19 14.65
C PHE A 230 -31.57 14.50 14.03
N LEU A 231 -32.44 15.18 13.25
CA LEU A 231 -32.14 16.47 12.65
C LEU A 231 -31.94 17.56 13.71
N SER A 232 -32.77 17.59 14.75
CA SER A 232 -32.62 18.52 15.88
C SER A 232 -31.26 18.34 16.58
N ARG A 233 -30.89 17.10 16.93
CA ARG A 233 -29.57 16.79 17.50
C ARG A 233 -28.42 17.16 16.56
N LYS A 234 -28.59 16.96 15.25
CA LYS A 234 -27.58 17.31 14.25
C LYS A 234 -27.43 18.83 14.10
N ARG A 235 -28.54 19.58 14.06
CA ARG A 235 -28.58 21.05 14.06
C ARG A 235 -27.88 21.60 15.29
N HIS A 236 -28.19 21.09 16.48
CA HIS A 236 -27.55 21.51 17.72
C HIS A 236 -26.03 21.27 17.73
N ARG A 237 -25.58 20.08 17.29
CA ARG A 237 -24.14 19.77 17.16
C ARG A 237 -23.42 20.63 16.14
N ASN A 238 -24.07 20.95 15.02
CA ASN A 238 -23.51 21.83 14.00
C ASN A 238 -23.44 23.27 14.52
N ALA A 239 -24.50 23.79 15.14
CA ALA A 239 -24.49 25.12 15.76
C ALA A 239 -23.38 25.26 16.80
N GLY A 240 -23.11 24.23 17.60
CA GLY A 240 -21.98 24.23 18.54
C GLY A 240 -20.60 24.25 17.86
N LYS A 241 -20.47 23.75 16.63
CA LYS A 241 -19.24 23.86 15.83
C LYS A 241 -19.14 25.23 15.18
N ASP A 242 -20.22 25.73 14.61
CA ASP A 242 -20.28 27.03 13.94
C ASP A 242 -19.96 28.15 14.94
N LYS A 243 -20.49 28.06 16.16
CA LYS A 243 -20.15 28.96 17.28
C LYS A 243 -18.66 29.02 17.62
N ARG A 244 -17.87 27.95 17.38
CA ARG A 244 -16.40 27.97 17.61
C ARG A 244 -15.66 28.80 16.57
N HIS A 245 -16.26 28.97 15.40
CA HIS A 245 -15.68 29.76 14.29
C HIS A 245 -16.18 31.20 14.28
N LEU A 246 -17.15 31.54 15.14
CA LEU A 246 -17.55 32.93 15.35
C LEU A 246 -16.59 33.62 16.32
N PRO A 247 -16.26 34.91 16.10
CA PRO A 247 -15.50 35.67 17.09
C PRO A 247 -16.26 35.68 18.41
N LEU A 248 -15.57 35.44 19.53
CA LEU A 248 -16.14 35.70 20.84
C LEU A 248 -16.43 37.19 20.92
N SER A 249 -17.72 37.57 20.91
CA SER A 249 -18.13 38.93 21.24
C SER A 249 -17.64 39.22 22.65
N ARG A 250 -16.55 40.01 22.75
CA ARG A 250 -16.21 40.74 23.97
C ARG A 250 -17.18 41.91 24.04
N GLU A 251 -18.28 41.73 24.76
CA GLU A 251 -19.08 42.88 25.17
C GLU A 251 -18.38 43.57 26.35
N TYR A 252 -18.26 44.89 26.24
CA TYR A 252 -17.75 45.82 27.26
C TYR A 252 -18.85 46.15 28.25
#